data_AF-R6M4G0-F1
#
_entry.id   AF-R6M4G0-F1
#
_cell.length_a   1.000
_cell.length_b   1.000
_cell.length_c   1.000
_cell.angle_alpha   90.00
_cell.angle_beta   90.00
_cell.angle_gamma   90.00
#
_symmetry.space_group_name_H-M   'P 1'
#
loop_
_entity.id
_entity.type
_entity.pdbx_description
1 polymer ?
#
loop_
_entity_poly.entity_id
_entity_poly.type
_entity_poly.pdbx_seq_one_letter_code
_entity_poly.pdbx_strand_id
1 'polypeptide(L)'
;MADIFACDAFAGLYDIIIDWALEQLNDEILDAQIDGLSIAEAADQRMSKAYHYSDRYKNEYTTIKYAYLMMKSISLMELSSDIKSLATNYRKEYYLIDSYYRWFYYAYDQIEDNTKFSDIRQKIENIYANIYLQKITSKWNENFTNELMNTIDLPKQEDFYKHYIRGYDGKQRVIVIISDAFRYECQRNFLADWN
;
A
#
# COMPACT_ATOMS: atom_id res chain seq x y z
N MET A 1 -22.84 -16.73 -5.28
CA MET A 1 -21.74 -15.78 -5.53
C MET A 1 -20.86 -16.19 -6.70
N ALA A 2 -20.42 -17.46 -6.83
CA ALA A 2 -19.57 -17.88 -7.94
C ALA A 2 -20.18 -17.62 -9.34
N ASP A 3 -21.44 -17.97 -9.57
CA ASP A 3 -22.12 -17.72 -10.85
C ASP A 3 -22.27 -16.21 -11.17
N ILE A 4 -22.49 -15.39 -10.13
CA ILE A 4 -22.53 -13.93 -10.22
C ILE A 4 -21.15 -13.38 -10.58
N PHE A 5 -20.08 -13.97 -10.03
CA PHE A 5 -18.71 -13.57 -10.26
C PHE A 5 -18.20 -13.93 -11.67
N ALA A 6 -18.63 -15.07 -12.20
CA ALA A 6 -18.29 -15.50 -13.56
C ALA A 6 -18.97 -14.65 -14.65
N CYS A 7 -20.10 -14.01 -14.35
CA CYS A 7 -20.86 -13.21 -15.29
C CYS A 7 -20.41 -11.74 -15.30
N ASP A 8 -20.27 -11.14 -16.49
CA ASP A 8 -19.90 -9.73 -16.69
C ASP A 8 -20.83 -8.95 -17.62
N ALA A 9 -21.94 -9.59 -18.06
CA ALA A 9 -22.87 -9.00 -19.01
C ALA A 9 -23.62 -7.76 -18.47
N PHE A 10 -23.77 -7.64 -17.14
CA PHE A 10 -24.53 -6.58 -16.49
C PHE A 10 -23.69 -5.80 -15.48
N ALA A 11 -23.76 -4.47 -15.56
CA ALA A 11 -23.05 -3.57 -14.64
C ALA A 11 -23.40 -3.82 -13.17
N GLY A 12 -24.68 -4.10 -12.86
CA GLY A 12 -25.12 -4.33 -11.48
C GLY A 12 -24.48 -5.54 -10.78
N LEU A 13 -23.85 -6.47 -11.51
CA LEU A 13 -23.09 -7.55 -10.89
C LEU A 13 -21.79 -7.06 -10.24
N TYR A 14 -21.22 -5.96 -10.76
CA TYR A 14 -20.05 -5.33 -10.17
C TYR A 14 -20.43 -4.70 -8.82
N ASP A 15 -21.56 -4.01 -8.78
CA ASP A 15 -22.09 -3.42 -7.55
C ASP A 15 -22.33 -4.48 -6.46
N ILE A 16 -22.88 -5.64 -6.81
CA ILE A 16 -23.08 -6.75 -5.85
C ILE A 16 -21.75 -7.23 -5.25
N ILE A 17 -20.69 -7.31 -6.06
CA ILE A 17 -19.38 -7.76 -5.58
C ILE A 17 -18.70 -6.66 -4.76
N ILE A 18 -18.89 -5.40 -5.13
CA ILE A 18 -18.43 -4.26 -4.34
C ILE A 18 -19.09 -4.29 -2.97
N ASP A 19 -20.42 -4.43 -2.91
CA ASP A 19 -21.17 -4.44 -1.66
C ASP A 19 -20.74 -5.60 -0.77
N TRP A 20 -20.58 -6.80 -1.34
CA TRP A 20 -20.03 -7.95 -0.64
C TRP A 20 -18.62 -7.67 -0.08
N ALA A 21 -17.71 -7.14 -0.90
CA ALA A 21 -16.33 -6.89 -0.47
C ALA A 21 -16.27 -5.84 0.64
N LEU A 22 -17.09 -4.79 0.54
CA LEU A 22 -17.19 -3.76 1.56
C LEU A 22 -17.75 -4.31 2.88
N GLU A 23 -18.77 -5.18 2.83
CA GLU A 23 -19.28 -5.87 4.01
C GLU A 23 -18.18 -6.71 4.68
N GLN A 24 -17.47 -7.56 3.92
CA GLN A 24 -16.39 -8.38 4.47
C GLN A 24 -15.26 -7.53 5.07
N LEU A 25 -14.86 -6.44 4.42
CA LEU A 25 -13.81 -5.56 4.92
C LEU A 25 -14.26 -4.78 6.16
N ASN A 26 -15.50 -4.31 6.20
CA ASN A 26 -16.05 -3.63 7.37
C ASN A 26 -16.18 -4.57 8.57
N ASP A 27 -16.46 -5.85 8.33
CA ASP A 27 -16.50 -6.88 9.38
C ASP A 27 -15.12 -7.50 9.68
N GLU A 28 -14.07 -7.04 9.00
CA GLU A 28 -12.68 -7.53 9.14
C GLU A 28 -12.51 -9.03 8.82
N ILE A 29 -13.37 -9.57 7.96
CA ILE A 29 -13.33 -10.96 7.47
C ILE A 29 -12.35 -11.05 6.30
N LEU A 30 -11.05 -11.09 6.62
CA LEU A 30 -9.95 -11.02 5.65
C LEU A 30 -9.58 -12.37 4.99
N ASP A 31 -10.27 -13.44 5.35
CA ASP A 31 -10.17 -14.78 4.76
C ASP A 31 -11.38 -15.11 3.87
N ALA A 32 -12.32 -14.19 3.71
CA ALA A 32 -13.43 -14.33 2.78
C ALA A 32 -12.93 -14.50 1.33
N GLN A 33 -13.59 -15.38 0.59
CA GLN A 33 -13.24 -15.73 -0.78
C GLN A 33 -14.46 -15.79 -1.69
N ILE A 34 -14.25 -15.49 -2.97
CA ILE A 34 -15.19 -15.79 -4.06
C ILE A 34 -14.46 -16.66 -5.06
N ASP A 35 -15.00 -17.85 -5.34
CA ASP A 35 -14.41 -18.80 -6.30
C ASP A 35 -12.93 -19.14 -5.99
N GLY A 36 -12.61 -19.23 -4.69
CA GLY A 36 -11.25 -19.48 -4.21
C GLY A 36 -10.30 -18.28 -4.25
N LEU A 37 -10.76 -17.13 -4.75
CA LEU A 37 -9.97 -15.90 -4.83
C LEU A 37 -10.18 -15.04 -3.58
N SER A 38 -9.10 -14.45 -3.08
CA SER A 38 -9.17 -13.38 -2.08
C SER A 38 -9.88 -12.15 -2.63
N ILE A 39 -10.27 -11.23 -1.73
CA ILE A 39 -10.92 -9.96 -2.10
C ILE A 39 -10.06 -9.16 -3.10
N ALA A 40 -8.74 -9.11 -2.91
CA ALA A 40 -7.84 -8.41 -3.85
C ALA A 40 -7.74 -9.11 -5.21
N GLU A 41 -7.66 -10.44 -5.25
CA GLU A 41 -7.61 -11.19 -6.51
C GLU A 41 -8.93 -11.09 -7.26
N ALA A 42 -10.06 -11.14 -6.56
CA ALA A 42 -11.38 -10.92 -7.14
C ALA A 42 -11.51 -9.51 -7.73
N ALA A 43 -10.98 -8.49 -7.04
CA ALA A 43 -10.92 -7.13 -7.55
C ALA A 43 -10.03 -7.02 -8.81
N ASP A 44 -8.83 -7.62 -8.79
CA ASP A 44 -7.93 -7.64 -9.95
C ASP A 44 -8.57 -8.30 -11.17
N GLN A 45 -9.28 -9.41 -10.98
CA GLN A 45 -9.99 -10.07 -12.06
C GLN A 45 -11.09 -9.17 -12.64
N ARG A 46 -11.87 -8.47 -11.80
CA ARG A 46 -12.93 -7.56 -12.27
C ARG A 46 -12.39 -6.31 -12.97
N MET A 47 -11.16 -5.90 -12.68
CA MET A 47 -10.45 -4.82 -13.37
C MET A 47 -9.73 -5.26 -14.66
N SER A 48 -9.72 -6.55 -14.99
CA SER A 48 -9.08 -7.04 -16.22
C SER A 48 -9.79 -6.49 -17.46
N LYS A 49 -9.02 -6.12 -18.49
CA LYS A 49 -9.56 -5.62 -19.77
C LYS A 49 -10.47 -6.60 -20.52
N ALA A 50 -10.46 -7.88 -20.13
CA ALA A 50 -11.37 -8.87 -20.66
C ALA A 50 -12.83 -8.65 -20.23
N TYR A 51 -13.04 -7.88 -19.15
CA TYR A 51 -14.34 -7.63 -18.54
C TYR A 51 -14.97 -6.34 -19.06
N HIS A 52 -16.23 -6.42 -19.49
CA HIS A 52 -16.91 -5.33 -20.22
C HIS A 52 -16.99 -4.00 -19.46
N TYR A 53 -17.21 -4.02 -18.14
CA TYR A 53 -17.34 -2.81 -17.33
C TYR A 53 -16.09 -2.50 -16.49
N SER A 54 -14.95 -3.12 -16.79
CA SER A 54 -13.69 -2.95 -16.04
C SER A 54 -13.27 -1.49 -15.88
N ASP A 55 -13.29 -0.71 -16.96
CA ASP A 55 -12.91 0.71 -16.91
C ASP A 55 -13.88 1.56 -16.08
N ARG A 56 -15.18 1.22 -16.08
CA ARG A 56 -16.21 1.94 -15.34
C ARG A 56 -16.04 1.81 -13.82
N TYR A 57 -15.68 0.63 -13.34
CA TYR A 57 -15.59 0.32 -11.90
C TYR A 57 -14.13 0.29 -11.39
N LYS A 58 -13.18 0.76 -12.20
CA LYS A 58 -11.75 0.62 -11.92
C LYS A 58 -11.37 1.21 -10.56
N ASN A 59 -11.89 2.39 -10.24
CA ASN A 59 -11.51 3.10 -9.01
C ASN A 59 -12.10 2.43 -7.76
N GLU A 60 -13.33 1.93 -7.86
CA GLU A 60 -14.02 1.19 -6.81
C GLU A 60 -13.27 -0.10 -6.46
N TYR A 61 -12.92 -0.91 -7.46
CA TYR A 61 -12.17 -2.14 -7.22
C TYR A 61 -10.72 -1.89 -6.80
N THR A 62 -10.09 -0.84 -7.31
CA THR A 62 -8.75 -0.43 -6.85
C THR A 62 -8.78 -0.04 -5.37
N THR A 63 -9.81 0.69 -4.95
CA THR A 63 -10.04 1.07 -3.55
C THR A 63 -10.22 -0.18 -2.67
N ILE A 64 -11.07 -1.12 -3.07
CA ILE A 64 -11.27 -2.40 -2.35
C ILE A 64 -9.97 -3.19 -2.23
N LYS A 65 -9.24 -3.33 -3.34
CA LYS A 65 -7.97 -4.08 -3.39
C LYS A 65 -6.98 -3.53 -2.36
N TYR A 66 -6.75 -2.23 -2.36
CA TYR A 66 -5.74 -1.65 -1.47
C TYR A 66 -6.19 -1.58 -0.02
N ALA A 67 -7.50 -1.44 0.24
CA ALA A 67 -8.04 -1.64 1.59
C ALA A 67 -7.73 -3.05 2.10
N TYR A 68 -8.05 -4.09 1.31
CA TYR A 68 -7.77 -5.47 1.65
C TYR A 68 -6.28 -5.72 1.90
N LEU A 69 -5.41 -5.33 0.97
CA LEU A 69 -3.98 -5.58 1.06
C LEU A 69 -3.38 -4.91 2.31
N MET A 70 -3.77 -3.67 2.60
CA MET A 70 -3.31 -2.96 3.80
C MET A 70 -3.75 -3.68 5.08
N MET A 71 -5.04 -4.01 5.20
CA MET A 71 -5.58 -4.70 6.37
C MET A 71 -4.93 -6.08 6.55
N LYS A 72 -4.77 -6.85 5.46
CA LYS A 72 -4.15 -8.17 5.50
C LYS A 72 -2.69 -8.08 5.90
N SER A 73 -1.91 -7.18 5.30
CA SER A 73 -0.50 -7.00 5.64
C SER A 73 -0.31 -6.58 7.10
N ILE A 74 -1.16 -5.70 7.64
CA ILE A 74 -1.12 -5.30 9.05
C ILE A 74 -1.52 -6.47 9.96
N SER A 75 -2.52 -7.27 9.58
CA SER A 75 -2.97 -8.42 10.38
C SER A 75 -1.89 -9.52 10.52
N LEU A 76 -1.03 -9.66 9.51
CA LEU A 76 0.05 -10.65 9.48
C LEU A 76 1.40 -10.09 9.94
N MET A 77 1.46 -8.80 10.29
CA MET A 77 2.71 -8.15 10.63
C MET A 77 3.22 -8.59 12.00
N GLU A 78 4.44 -9.12 12.02
CA GLU A 78 5.21 -9.36 13.24
C GLU A 78 6.38 -8.38 13.33
N LEU A 79 6.29 -7.41 14.25
CA LEU A 79 7.36 -6.43 14.43
C LEU A 79 8.54 -7.02 15.21
N SER A 80 9.70 -7.06 14.56
CA SER A 80 10.96 -7.46 15.18
C SER A 80 11.40 -6.48 16.27
N SER A 81 12.11 -6.97 17.28
CA SER A 81 12.65 -6.17 18.37
C SER A 81 14.03 -5.60 18.10
N ASP A 82 14.70 -5.91 16.99
CA ASP A 82 15.99 -5.33 16.65
C ASP A 82 15.90 -4.40 15.44
N ILE A 83 16.72 -3.35 15.47
CA ILE A 83 16.68 -2.27 14.47
C ILE A 83 17.12 -2.71 13.07
N LYS A 84 18.00 -3.72 12.97
CA LYS A 84 18.54 -4.21 11.70
C LYS A 84 17.46 -5.00 10.95
N SER A 85 16.75 -5.88 11.65
CA SER A 85 15.59 -6.59 11.13
C SER A 85 14.47 -5.62 10.82
N LEU A 86 14.20 -4.63 11.69
CA LEU A 86 13.16 -3.63 11.44
C LEU A 86 13.42 -2.84 10.14
N ALA A 87 14.65 -2.36 9.94
CA ALA A 87 15.04 -1.68 8.71
C ALA A 87 14.99 -2.58 7.47
N THR A 88 15.42 -3.84 7.61
CA THR A 88 15.39 -4.82 6.52
C THR A 88 13.96 -5.17 6.10
N ASN A 89 13.09 -5.45 7.07
CA ASN A 89 11.68 -5.75 6.85
C ASN A 89 10.95 -4.55 6.28
N TYR A 90 11.27 -3.34 6.74
CA TYR A 90 10.66 -2.13 6.18
C TYR A 90 11.00 -1.95 4.69
N ARG A 91 12.26 -2.14 4.30
CA ARG A 91 12.69 -2.08 2.89
C ARG A 91 12.07 -3.16 2.01
N LYS A 92 11.90 -4.37 2.59
CA LYS A 92 11.41 -5.54 1.87
C LYS A 92 9.90 -5.47 1.66
N GLU A 93 9.14 -5.17 2.71
CA GLU A 93 7.69 -5.37 2.73
C GLU A 93 6.89 -4.32 3.50
N TYR A 94 7.35 -3.77 4.63
CA TYR A 94 6.45 -2.86 5.39
C TYR A 94 6.20 -1.51 4.71
N TYR A 95 7.10 -1.05 3.83
CA TYR A 95 6.84 0.13 3.01
C TYR A 95 5.59 -0.05 2.11
N LEU A 96 5.20 -1.29 1.80
CA LEU A 96 4.00 -1.54 1.01
C LEU A 96 2.74 -1.11 1.74
N ILE A 97 2.72 -1.12 3.08
CA ILE A 97 1.55 -0.66 3.84
C ILE A 97 1.36 0.84 3.66
N ASP A 98 2.43 1.62 3.69
CA ASP A 98 2.39 3.05 3.36
C ASP A 98 1.96 3.27 1.89
N SER A 99 2.44 2.44 0.95
CA SER A 99 2.00 2.48 -0.44
C SER A 99 0.51 2.16 -0.59
N TYR A 100 0.01 1.10 0.05
CA TYR A 100 -1.38 0.66 -0.02
C TYR A 100 -2.31 1.74 0.54
N TYR A 101 -1.95 2.38 1.65
CA TYR A 101 -2.70 3.51 2.20
C TYR A 101 -2.81 4.65 1.18
N ARG A 102 -1.70 5.03 0.53
CA ARG A 102 -1.70 6.10 -0.49
C ARG A 102 -2.47 5.71 -1.74
N TRP A 103 -2.32 4.49 -2.22
CA TRP A 103 -3.02 4.01 -3.41
C TRP A 103 -4.51 3.82 -3.17
N PHE A 104 -4.91 3.45 -1.94
CA PHE A 104 -6.31 3.45 -1.50
C PHE A 104 -6.90 4.86 -1.65
N TYR A 105 -6.28 5.87 -1.04
CA TYR A 105 -6.79 7.24 -1.13
C TYR A 105 -6.76 7.79 -2.54
N TYR A 106 -5.70 7.51 -3.30
CA TYR A 106 -5.61 7.92 -4.69
C TYR A 106 -6.77 7.37 -5.53
N ALA A 107 -7.16 6.10 -5.35
CA ALA A 107 -8.30 5.53 -6.07
C ALA A 107 -9.64 6.02 -5.53
N TYR A 108 -9.78 6.12 -4.19
CA TYR A 108 -10.99 6.58 -3.51
C TYR A 108 -11.38 8.00 -3.94
N ASP A 109 -10.40 8.90 -4.07
CA ASP A 109 -10.63 10.30 -4.47
C ASP A 109 -11.08 10.44 -5.94
N GLN A 110 -10.94 9.39 -6.75
CA GLN A 110 -11.39 9.36 -8.15
C GLN A 110 -12.79 8.75 -8.32
N ILE A 111 -13.43 8.30 -7.25
CA ILE A 111 -14.81 7.80 -7.27
C ILE A 111 -15.77 9.00 -7.20
N GLU A 112 -16.65 9.13 -8.18
CA GLU A 112 -17.59 10.27 -8.29
C GLU A 112 -18.56 10.34 -7.10
N ASP A 113 -19.15 9.20 -6.72
CA ASP A 113 -19.94 9.04 -5.49
C ASP A 113 -19.30 7.99 -4.59
N ASN A 114 -18.52 8.46 -3.62
CA ASN A 114 -17.80 7.61 -2.67
C ASN A 114 -18.57 7.38 -1.36
N THR A 115 -19.86 7.75 -1.30
CA THR A 115 -20.68 7.62 -0.08
C THR A 115 -20.70 6.18 0.43
N LYS A 116 -20.80 5.19 -0.47
CA LYS A 116 -20.80 3.77 -0.11
C LYS A 116 -19.48 3.28 0.49
N PHE A 117 -18.39 4.03 0.31
CA PHE A 117 -17.05 3.71 0.80
C PHE A 117 -16.70 4.45 2.10
N SER A 118 -17.61 5.22 2.70
CA SER A 118 -17.34 6.04 3.90
C SER A 118 -16.82 5.20 5.07
N ASP A 119 -17.46 4.06 5.31
CA ASP A 119 -17.20 3.25 6.50
C ASP A 119 -15.84 2.57 6.38
N ILE A 120 -15.53 2.01 5.20
CA ILE A 120 -14.23 1.41 4.96
C ILE A 120 -13.13 2.46 4.99
N ARG A 121 -13.36 3.68 4.48
CA ARG A 121 -12.39 4.78 4.60
C ARG A 121 -12.08 5.10 6.06
N GLN A 122 -13.12 5.26 6.89
CA GLN A 122 -12.92 5.55 8.32
C GLN A 122 -12.14 4.42 9.02
N LYS A 123 -12.45 3.16 8.66
CA LYS A 123 -11.75 1.99 9.20
C LYS A 123 -10.28 1.96 8.76
N ILE A 124 -9.99 2.19 7.48
CA ILE A 124 -8.62 2.26 6.94
C ILE A 124 -7.82 3.36 7.64
N GLU A 125 -8.41 4.55 7.83
CA GLU A 125 -7.77 5.65 8.55
C GLU A 125 -7.42 5.25 9.99
N ASN A 126 -8.37 4.65 10.71
CA ASN A 126 -8.17 4.21 12.08
C ASN A 126 -7.10 3.11 12.18
N ILE A 127 -7.13 2.11 11.30
CA ILE A 127 -6.14 1.03 11.26
C ILE A 127 -4.75 1.60 10.96
N TYR A 128 -4.64 2.51 9.99
CA TYR A 128 -3.36 3.10 9.62
C TYR A 128 -2.78 3.95 10.76
N ALA A 129 -3.56 4.89 11.30
CA ALA A 129 -3.08 5.84 12.31
C ALA A 129 -2.89 5.18 13.68
N ASN A 130 -3.88 4.43 14.16
CA ASN A 130 -3.93 3.96 15.54
C ASN A 130 -3.40 2.53 15.73
N ILE A 131 -3.27 1.75 14.66
CA ILE A 131 -2.71 0.40 14.76
C ILE A 131 -1.32 0.35 14.14
N TYR A 132 -1.20 0.68 12.86
CA TYR A 132 0.08 0.55 12.16
C TYR A 132 1.11 1.59 12.61
N LEU A 133 0.82 2.88 12.43
CA LEU A 133 1.76 3.96 12.75
C LEU A 133 2.14 3.94 14.23
N GLN A 134 1.15 3.80 15.12
CA GLN A 134 1.42 3.74 16.56
C GLN A 134 2.39 2.60 16.93
N LYS A 135 2.18 1.38 16.40
CA LYS A 135 3.04 0.23 16.69
C LYS A 135 4.43 0.39 16.10
N ILE A 136 4.52 0.74 14.80
CA ILE A 136 5.81 0.81 14.11
C ILE A 136 6.67 1.95 14.66
N THR A 137 6.07 3.13 14.94
CA THR A 137 6.79 4.27 15.52
C THR A 137 7.31 3.96 16.92
N SER A 138 6.54 3.27 17.77
CA SER A 138 7.05 2.83 19.08
C SER A 138 8.28 1.94 18.92
N LYS A 139 8.24 0.98 17.99
CA LYS A 139 9.38 0.08 17.74
C LYS A 139 10.59 0.78 17.17
N TRP A 140 10.41 1.75 16.28
CA TRP A 140 11.52 2.59 15.84
C TRP A 140 12.09 3.38 17.02
N ASN A 141 11.27 4.06 17.81
CA ASN A 141 11.74 4.89 18.93
C ASN A 141 12.48 4.07 20.01
N GLU A 142 12.04 2.83 20.29
CA GLU A 142 12.70 1.93 21.22
C GLU A 142 14.11 1.51 20.75
N ASN A 143 14.29 1.31 19.44
CA ASN A 143 15.47 0.64 18.87
C ASN A 143 16.41 1.58 18.11
N PHE A 144 15.99 2.81 17.84
CA PHE A 144 16.74 3.79 17.07
C PHE A 144 17.63 4.63 17.98
N THR A 145 18.77 4.07 18.40
CA THR A 145 19.81 4.79 19.15
C THR A 145 21.00 5.14 18.26
N ASN A 146 21.73 6.21 18.60
CA ASN A 146 22.92 6.65 17.84
C ASN A 146 24.02 5.57 17.76
N GLU A 147 24.18 4.77 18.81
CA GLU A 147 25.15 3.68 18.85
C GLU A 147 24.79 2.58 17.85
N LEU A 148 23.53 2.14 17.86
CA LEU A 148 23.04 1.11 16.94
C LEU A 148 23.05 1.61 15.50
N MET A 149 22.74 2.89 15.25
CA MET A 149 22.75 3.46 13.90
C MET A 149 24.10 3.35 13.19
N ASN A 150 25.21 3.40 13.92
CA ASN A 150 26.54 3.21 13.33
C ASN A 150 26.86 1.74 13.02
N THR A 151 26.03 0.81 13.49
CA THR A 151 26.18 -0.64 13.24
C THR A 151 25.33 -1.14 12.08
N ILE A 152 24.33 -0.37 11.64
CA ILE A 152 23.46 -0.73 10.51
C ILE A 152 24.02 -0.10 9.25
N ASP A 153 24.14 -0.90 8.19
CA ASP A 153 24.55 -0.45 6.86
C ASP A 153 23.37 0.24 6.12
N LEU A 154 22.87 1.32 6.73
CA LEU A 154 21.88 2.21 6.10
C LEU A 154 22.63 3.46 5.59
N PRO A 155 22.50 3.81 4.30
CA PRO A 155 23.05 5.06 3.81
C PRO A 155 22.33 6.21 4.51
N LYS A 156 23.11 7.06 5.16
CA LYS A 156 22.61 8.25 5.83
C LYS A 156 22.45 9.37 4.82
N GLN A 157 21.36 10.12 4.90
CA GLN A 157 21.10 11.24 4.00
C GLN A 157 22.19 12.31 4.09
N GLU A 158 22.73 12.56 5.29
CA GLU A 158 23.85 13.51 5.51
C GLU A 158 25.13 13.13 4.74
N ASP A 159 25.31 11.84 4.47
CA ASP A 159 26.47 11.33 3.74
C ASP A 159 26.25 11.26 2.22
N PHE A 160 25.08 11.67 1.71
CA PHE A 160 24.74 11.59 0.29
C PHE A 160 25.77 12.30 -0.60
N TYR A 161 26.09 13.56 -0.29
CA TYR A 161 27.04 14.34 -1.09
C TYR A 161 28.42 13.66 -1.16
N LYS A 162 28.89 13.17 0.00
CA LYS A 162 30.19 12.51 0.15
C LYS A 162 30.28 11.25 -0.71
N HIS A 163 29.22 10.43 -0.74
CA HIS A 163 29.21 9.17 -1.47
C HIS A 163 28.94 9.33 -2.98
N TYR A 164 28.03 10.21 -3.37
CA TYR A 164 27.52 10.23 -4.75
C TYR A 164 27.99 11.43 -5.58
N ILE A 165 28.33 12.56 -4.95
CA ILE A 165 28.61 13.82 -5.68
C ILE A 165 30.09 14.20 -5.63
N ARG A 166 30.77 14.01 -4.49
CA ARG A 166 32.14 14.49 -4.29
C ARG A 166 33.15 13.96 -5.33
N GLY A 167 32.97 12.72 -5.78
CA GLY A 167 33.86 12.06 -6.76
C GLY A 167 33.39 12.18 -8.22
N TYR A 168 32.30 12.92 -8.48
CA TYR A 168 31.73 13.03 -9.82
C TYR A 168 32.63 13.85 -10.75
N ASP A 169 32.89 13.34 -11.96
CA ASP A 169 33.89 13.90 -12.89
C ASP A 169 33.40 15.09 -13.75
N GLY A 170 32.13 15.49 -13.58
CA GLY A 170 31.56 16.67 -14.23
C GLY A 170 31.18 16.50 -15.70
N LYS A 171 31.23 15.28 -16.26
CA LYS A 171 30.95 15.06 -17.69
C LYS A 171 29.48 15.26 -18.09
N GLN A 172 28.54 15.10 -17.17
CA GLN A 172 27.12 15.36 -17.39
C GLN A 172 26.55 16.26 -16.28
N ARG A 173 25.40 16.87 -16.53
CA ARG A 173 24.69 17.64 -15.50
C ARG A 173 24.01 16.67 -14.55
N VAL A 174 24.26 16.81 -13.26
CA VAL A 174 23.58 16.06 -12.20
C VAL A 174 22.54 16.97 -11.55
N ILE A 175 21.30 16.50 -11.49
CA ILE A 175 20.20 17.16 -10.76
C ILE A 175 19.91 16.31 -9.52
N VAL A 176 20.01 16.91 -8.34
CA VAL A 176 19.70 16.26 -7.06
C VAL A 176 18.38 16.80 -6.56
N ILE A 177 17.41 15.91 -6.32
CA ILE A 177 16.11 16.25 -5.76
C ILE A 177 16.04 15.62 -4.36
N ILE A 178 15.89 16.45 -3.34
CA ILE A 178 15.67 16.03 -1.95
C ILE A 178 14.40 16.71 -1.48
N SER A 179 13.43 15.93 -1.02
CA SER A 179 12.17 16.42 -0.47
C SER A 179 11.82 15.64 0.78
N ASP A 180 11.31 16.31 1.80
CA ASP A 180 10.72 15.66 2.99
C ASP A 180 9.46 14.86 2.64
N ALA A 181 8.82 15.19 1.51
CA ALA A 181 7.69 14.45 0.96
C ALA A 181 8.10 13.12 0.30
N PHE A 182 9.38 12.95 -0.10
CA PHE A 182 9.88 11.69 -0.65
C PHE A 182 10.23 10.70 0.46
N ARG A 183 9.16 10.16 1.07
CA ARG A 183 9.28 8.99 1.94
C ARG A 183 9.75 7.77 1.11
N TYR A 184 10.25 6.77 1.79
CA TYR A 184 10.92 5.61 1.19
C TYR A 184 10.08 4.92 0.09
N GLU A 185 8.78 4.78 0.31
CA GLU A 185 7.82 4.19 -0.61
C GLU A 185 7.67 5.00 -1.91
N CYS A 186 7.72 6.33 -1.83
CA CYS A 186 7.64 7.20 -3.01
C CYS A 186 8.84 7.01 -3.93
N GLN A 187 10.05 6.88 -3.36
CA GLN A 187 11.25 6.60 -4.14
C GLN A 187 11.20 5.19 -4.76
N ARG A 188 10.74 4.18 -4.00
CA ARG A 188 10.58 2.82 -4.52
C ARG A 188 9.60 2.74 -5.69
N ASN A 189 8.46 3.43 -5.60
CA ASN A 189 7.48 3.47 -6.67
C ASN A 189 8.04 4.17 -7.91
N PHE A 190 8.72 5.31 -7.72
CA PHE A 190 9.37 6.03 -8.82
C PHE A 190 10.40 5.16 -9.57
N LEU A 191 11.19 4.35 -8.85
CA LEU A 191 12.15 3.43 -9.47
C LEU A 191 11.48 2.26 -10.21
N ALA A 192 10.29 1.84 -9.79
CA ALA A 192 9.54 0.79 -10.47
C ALA A 192 8.93 1.29 -11.78
N ASP A 193 8.43 2.53 -11.82
CA ASP A 193 7.82 3.12 -13.02
C ASP A 193 8.84 3.46 -14.13
N TRP A 194 10.13 3.48 -13.81
CA TRP A 194 11.23 3.78 -14.73
C TRP A 194 11.92 2.55 -15.34
N ASN A 195 11.55 1.34 -14.93
CA ASN A 195 12.08 0.07 -15.47
C ASN A 195 11.00 -0.69 -16.25
#